data_AF-A0AAU8RZS1-F1
#
_entry.id   AF-A0AAU8RZS1-F1
#
_cell.length_a   1.000
_cell.length_b   1.000
_cell.length_c   1.000
_cell.angle_alpha   90.00
_cell.angle_beta   90.00
_cell.angle_gamma   90.00
#
_symmetry.space_group_name_H-M   'P 1'
#
loop_
_entity.id
_entity.type
_entity.pdbx_description
1 polymer ?
#
loop_
_entity_poly.entity_id
_entity_poly.type
_entity_poly.pdbx_seq_one_letter_code
_entity_poly.pdbx_strand_id
1 'polypeptide(L)'
;MKLNRVVIRFAMSLALLAGGAASIHAQESTPPATTNTARIYFAGGRGGEPDQNTCSFEVKDGQYKFNGGSNNDCTNDDMYWYRIDNAPSAALITLHAEDDCRQGGDWYFTIRTYINPVTVGWQKISDLQYLKAGDIVTRGIMYEEGAYNKGDVGGKISCVTIDY
;
A
#
# COMPACT_ATOMS: atom_id res chain seq x y z
N MET A 1 56.93 38.94 61.30
CA MET A 1 58.09 39.04 60.39
C MET A 1 57.60 38.93 58.94
N LYS A 2 58.03 39.86 58.08
CA LYS A 2 58.08 39.86 56.59
C LYS A 2 56.74 39.97 55.83
N LEU A 3 56.37 41.13 55.27
CA LEU A 3 56.79 41.73 53.98
C LEU A 3 56.74 40.75 52.79
N ASN A 4 55.85 40.97 51.81
CA ASN A 4 56.17 41.78 50.63
C ASN A 4 54.98 41.95 49.67
N ARG A 5 54.90 43.14 49.06
CA ARG A 5 54.08 43.44 47.89
C ARG A 5 54.72 42.85 46.65
N VAL A 6 53.92 42.35 45.72
CA VAL A 6 54.27 42.31 44.28
C VAL A 6 53.02 42.69 43.49
N VAL A 7 53.16 43.76 42.71
CA VAL A 7 52.22 44.21 41.67
C VAL A 7 52.65 43.54 40.37
N ILE A 8 51.72 42.89 39.66
CA ILE A 8 51.90 42.54 38.25
C ILE A 8 50.61 42.90 37.49
N ARG A 9 50.72 43.88 36.59
CA ARG A 9 49.73 44.18 35.56
C ARG A 9 50.04 43.29 34.35
N PHE A 10 49.04 42.62 33.79
CA PHE A 10 49.09 42.13 32.41
C PHE A 10 47.85 42.56 31.66
N ALA A 11 48.09 43.31 30.59
CA ALA A 11 47.13 43.68 29.57
C ALA A 11 46.66 42.45 28.81
N MET A 12 45.38 42.38 28.45
CA MET A 12 44.90 41.38 27.50
C MET A 12 44.17 42.07 26.35
N SER A 13 44.75 41.88 25.18
CA SER A 13 44.44 42.50 23.91
C SER A 13 43.11 42.02 23.33
N LEU A 14 42.43 42.96 22.69
CA LEU A 14 41.24 42.79 21.86
C LEU A 14 41.62 42.03 20.57
N ALA A 15 41.07 40.83 20.35
CA ALA A 15 41.22 40.08 19.12
C ALA A 15 39.91 40.10 18.33
N LEU A 16 39.94 40.74 17.15
CA LEU A 16 38.88 40.72 16.14
C LEU A 16 38.70 39.28 15.62
N LEU A 17 37.51 38.72 15.76
CA LEU A 17 37.08 37.53 15.03
C LEU A 17 36.50 37.96 13.68
N ALA A 18 37.26 37.70 12.61
CA ALA A 18 36.76 37.76 11.24
C ALA A 18 35.79 36.59 11.02
N GLY A 19 34.51 36.91 10.84
CA GLY A 19 33.46 35.94 10.49
C GLY A 19 33.63 35.46 9.05
N GLY A 20 34.10 34.24 8.87
CA GLY A 20 33.99 33.51 7.60
C GLY A 20 32.57 32.98 7.44
N ALA A 21 31.86 33.45 6.41
CA ALA A 21 30.58 32.88 6.01
C ALA A 21 30.83 31.47 5.44
N ALA A 22 30.50 30.44 6.23
CA ALA A 22 30.43 29.07 5.74
C ALA A 22 29.13 28.95 4.92
N SER A 23 29.28 28.94 3.59
CA SER A 23 28.20 28.55 2.67
C SER A 23 27.85 27.08 2.94
N ILE A 24 26.74 26.84 3.63
CA ILE A 24 26.15 25.51 3.73
C ILE A 24 25.58 25.18 2.34
N HIS A 25 26.29 24.38 1.55
CA HIS A 25 25.66 23.68 0.44
C HIS A 25 24.69 22.67 1.04
N ALA A 26 23.39 22.95 0.93
CA ALA A 26 22.36 21.96 1.10
C ALA A 26 22.56 20.91 0.01
N GLN A 27 23.17 19.79 0.38
CA GLN A 27 23.23 18.60 -0.47
C GLN A 27 21.80 18.06 -0.53
N GLU A 28 21.11 18.37 -1.62
CA GLU A 28 19.80 17.83 -1.95
C GLU A 28 19.99 16.31 -2.13
N SER A 29 19.77 15.56 -1.07
CA SER A 29 19.74 14.11 -1.14
C SER A 29 18.47 13.74 -1.90
N THR A 30 18.60 13.43 -3.19
CA THR A 30 17.54 12.81 -3.96
C THR A 30 17.08 11.57 -3.19
N PRO A 31 15.83 11.50 -2.72
CA PRO A 31 15.33 10.28 -2.11
C PRO A 31 15.51 9.13 -3.09
N PRO A 32 15.92 7.92 -2.66
CA PRO A 32 15.97 6.78 -3.55
C PRO A 32 14.59 6.62 -4.19
N ALA A 33 14.55 6.56 -5.52
CA ALA A 33 13.33 6.33 -6.26
C ALA A 33 12.85 4.90 -6.01
N THR A 34 12.17 4.66 -4.90
CA THR A 34 11.15 3.63 -4.86
C THR A 34 10.01 4.15 -5.71
N THR A 35 9.82 3.58 -6.89
CA THR A 35 8.56 3.68 -7.62
C THR A 35 7.47 3.14 -6.70
N ASN A 36 6.88 4.05 -5.92
CA ASN A 36 5.83 3.79 -4.94
C ASN A 36 4.51 3.57 -5.70
N THR A 37 4.53 2.66 -6.67
CA THR A 37 3.38 2.38 -7.54
C THR A 37 2.37 1.62 -6.71
N ALA A 38 1.13 2.13 -6.67
CA ALA A 38 0.02 1.47 -5.99
C ALA A 38 -0.21 0.07 -6.59
N ARG A 39 -0.33 -0.96 -5.76
CA ARG A 39 -0.54 -2.35 -6.24
C ARG A 39 -1.54 -3.09 -5.38
N ILE A 40 -2.33 -3.95 -6.03
CA ILE A 40 -3.10 -5.00 -5.39
C ILE A 40 -2.43 -6.35 -5.67
N TYR A 41 -2.22 -7.13 -4.62
CA TYR A 41 -1.63 -8.46 -4.70
C TYR A 41 -2.68 -9.49 -4.35
N PHE A 42 -2.55 -10.67 -4.95
CA PHE A 42 -3.34 -11.85 -4.69
C PHE A 42 -2.43 -13.00 -4.29
N ALA A 43 -2.95 -13.92 -3.47
CA ALA A 43 -2.26 -15.14 -3.11
C ALA A 43 -3.20 -16.34 -3.08
N GLY A 44 -2.66 -17.51 -3.41
CA GLY A 44 -3.23 -18.81 -3.05
C GLY A 44 -3.24 -19.00 -1.53
N GLY A 45 -3.63 -20.20 -1.08
CA GLY A 45 -3.60 -20.53 0.35
C GLY A 45 -4.90 -21.06 0.91
N ARG A 46 -5.43 -22.13 0.32
CA ARG A 46 -6.63 -22.86 0.81
C ARG A 46 -6.49 -23.33 2.27
N GLY A 47 -5.26 -23.52 2.75
CA GLY A 47 -4.92 -24.00 4.09
C GLY A 47 -5.14 -23.00 5.23
N GLY A 48 -5.69 -21.81 4.94
CA GLY A 48 -6.06 -20.84 5.97
C GLY A 48 -5.05 -19.71 6.20
N GLU A 49 -3.93 -19.72 5.48
CA GLU A 49 -2.94 -18.63 5.38
C GLU A 49 -2.52 -18.42 3.91
N PRO A 50 -2.11 -17.21 3.50
CA PRO A 50 -1.56 -16.94 2.17
C PRO A 50 -0.31 -17.79 1.89
N ASP A 51 -0.20 -18.36 0.69
CA ASP A 51 0.98 -19.11 0.26
C ASP A 51 1.86 -18.32 -0.74
N GLN A 52 2.86 -18.98 -1.33
CA GLN A 52 3.83 -18.36 -2.24
C GLN A 52 3.30 -18.16 -3.66
N ASN A 53 2.14 -18.74 -4.00
CA ASN A 53 1.49 -18.54 -5.29
C ASN A 53 0.88 -17.15 -5.31
N THR A 54 1.65 -16.15 -5.74
CA THR A 54 1.26 -14.76 -5.67
C THR A 54 1.30 -14.10 -7.04
N CYS A 55 0.39 -13.16 -7.26
CA CYS A 55 0.38 -12.32 -8.44
C CYS A 55 -0.10 -10.91 -8.05
N SER A 56 -0.01 -9.94 -8.96
CA SER A 56 -0.47 -8.58 -8.65
C SER A 56 -0.76 -7.74 -9.89
N PHE A 57 -1.61 -6.73 -9.69
CA PHE A 57 -1.89 -5.68 -10.65
C PHE A 57 -1.53 -4.31 -10.07
N GLU A 58 -1.24 -3.36 -10.95
CA GLU A 58 -1.17 -1.95 -10.56
C GLU A 58 -2.58 -1.44 -10.27
N VAL A 59 -2.75 -0.60 -9.25
CA VAL A 59 -4.03 0.03 -8.94
C VAL A 59 -4.24 1.21 -9.89
N LYS A 60 -4.76 0.90 -11.07
CA LYS A 60 -5.04 1.83 -12.17
C LYS A 60 -6.34 1.43 -12.85
N ASP A 61 -7.08 2.40 -13.38
CA ASP A 61 -8.33 2.14 -14.08
C ASP A 61 -8.20 1.07 -15.16
N GLY A 62 -9.06 0.07 -15.10
CA GLY A 62 -9.10 -1.01 -16.08
C GLY A 62 -9.61 -2.33 -15.54
N GLN A 63 -9.60 -3.32 -16.43
CA GLN A 63 -9.97 -4.70 -16.16
C GLN A 63 -8.77 -5.62 -16.28
N TYR A 64 -8.62 -6.50 -15.31
CA TYR A 64 -7.48 -7.39 -15.14
C TYR A 64 -7.96 -8.83 -14.99
N LYS A 65 -7.73 -9.65 -16.02
CA LYS A 65 -8.18 -11.05 -16.05
C LYS A 65 -7.14 -12.00 -15.47
N PHE A 66 -7.60 -13.04 -14.78
CA PHE A 66 -6.78 -14.09 -14.18
C PHE A 66 -6.63 -15.23 -15.20
N ASN A 67 -6.08 -14.93 -16.38
CA ASN A 67 -6.03 -15.90 -17.46
C ASN A 67 -4.69 -16.64 -17.59
N GLY A 68 -3.76 -16.47 -16.64
CA GLY A 68 -2.46 -17.15 -16.58
C GLY A 68 -1.73 -17.23 -17.92
N GLY A 69 -0.82 -16.31 -18.22
CA GLY A 69 -0.14 -16.32 -19.52
C GLY A 69 0.95 -15.26 -19.68
N SER A 70 1.30 -14.92 -20.92
CA SER A 70 2.39 -13.95 -21.24
C SER A 70 2.17 -12.54 -20.67
N ASN A 71 0.98 -12.24 -20.17
CA ASN A 71 0.55 -10.89 -19.79
C ASN A 71 0.33 -10.72 -18.27
N ASN A 72 0.22 -11.81 -17.49
CA ASN A 72 0.24 -11.80 -16.03
C ASN A 72 0.41 -13.22 -15.45
N ASP A 73 0.90 -13.28 -14.21
CA ASP A 73 1.10 -14.52 -13.45
C ASP A 73 -0.13 -14.91 -12.61
N CYS A 74 -1.30 -14.32 -12.88
CA CYS A 74 -2.51 -14.59 -12.12
C CYS A 74 -3.28 -15.78 -12.70
N THR A 75 -3.21 -16.92 -12.03
CA THR A 75 -3.96 -18.13 -12.37
C THR A 75 -5.44 -17.99 -12.01
N ASN A 76 -6.32 -18.40 -12.93
CA ASN A 76 -7.78 -18.43 -12.71
C ASN A 76 -8.15 -19.39 -11.58
N ASP A 77 -9.17 -19.06 -10.78
CA ASP A 77 -9.73 -19.99 -9.80
C ASP A 77 -8.72 -20.52 -8.76
N ASP A 78 -7.75 -19.68 -8.36
CA ASP A 78 -6.63 -20.16 -7.54
C ASP A 78 -6.33 -19.25 -6.34
N MET A 79 -6.75 -17.98 -6.38
CA MET A 79 -6.44 -17.03 -5.32
C MET A 79 -7.52 -16.97 -4.24
N TYR A 80 -7.08 -16.92 -2.98
CA TYR A 80 -7.92 -16.91 -1.77
C TYR A 80 -7.77 -15.61 -0.97
N TRP A 81 -6.71 -14.87 -1.22
CA TRP A 81 -6.30 -13.70 -0.42
C TRP A 81 -6.01 -12.51 -1.31
N TYR A 82 -6.17 -11.33 -0.74
CA TYR A 82 -5.70 -10.09 -1.35
C TYR A 82 -5.02 -9.19 -0.34
N ARG A 83 -4.10 -8.34 -0.79
CA ARG A 83 -3.54 -7.22 -0.01
C ARG A 83 -3.31 -6.02 -0.93
N ILE A 84 -3.19 -4.84 -0.36
CA ILE A 84 -3.05 -3.60 -1.13
C ILE A 84 -1.87 -2.81 -0.57
N ASP A 85 -0.99 -2.32 -1.44
CA ASP A 85 0.14 -1.48 -1.10
C ASP A 85 0.00 -0.11 -1.78
N ASN A 86 0.15 0.95 -0.99
CA ASN A 86 0.21 2.35 -1.43
C ASN A 86 -0.95 2.80 -2.34
N ALA A 87 -2.16 2.27 -2.15
CA ALA A 87 -3.30 2.69 -2.97
C ALA A 87 -3.81 4.09 -2.56
N PRO A 88 -4.15 4.96 -3.53
CA PRO A 88 -4.83 6.22 -3.23
C PRO A 88 -6.20 5.96 -2.61
N SER A 89 -6.78 6.97 -1.96
CA SER A 89 -8.19 6.93 -1.54
C SER A 89 -9.13 6.96 -2.74
N ALA A 90 -10.36 6.53 -2.52
CA ALA A 90 -11.46 6.47 -3.49
C ALA A 90 -11.30 5.44 -4.62
N ALA A 91 -10.23 4.64 -4.63
CA ALA A 91 -10.14 3.51 -5.55
C ALA A 91 -11.24 2.49 -5.23
N LEU A 92 -12.02 2.14 -6.24
CA LEU A 92 -13.00 1.08 -6.23
C LEU A 92 -12.36 -0.16 -6.87
N ILE A 93 -12.27 -1.25 -6.11
CA ILE A 93 -11.68 -2.50 -6.56
C ILE A 93 -12.77 -3.57 -6.48
N THR A 94 -13.22 -4.04 -7.65
CA THR A 94 -14.24 -5.09 -7.74
C THR A 94 -13.60 -6.41 -8.08
N LEU A 95 -13.86 -7.42 -7.25
CA LEU A 95 -13.44 -8.81 -7.44
C LEU A 95 -14.61 -9.58 -8.07
N HIS A 96 -14.36 -10.27 -9.18
CA HIS A 96 -15.38 -10.99 -9.94
C HIS A 96 -15.08 -12.49 -9.99
N ALA A 97 -16.12 -13.30 -9.82
CA ALA A 97 -16.07 -14.73 -10.11
C ALA A 97 -15.91 -15.03 -11.60
N GLU A 98 -16.45 -14.16 -12.45
CA GLU A 98 -16.53 -14.35 -13.90
C GLU A 98 -15.33 -13.71 -14.63
N ASP A 99 -14.84 -14.37 -15.68
CA ASP A 99 -13.66 -13.96 -16.45
C ASP A 99 -13.90 -12.76 -17.38
N ASP A 100 -15.16 -12.43 -17.64
CA ASP A 100 -15.60 -11.28 -18.42
C ASP A 100 -15.79 -10.01 -17.58
N CYS A 101 -15.47 -10.07 -16.29
CA CYS A 101 -15.52 -8.94 -15.35
C CYS A 101 -16.93 -8.33 -15.21
N ARG A 102 -17.98 -9.10 -15.53
CA ARG A 102 -19.35 -8.61 -15.39
C ARG A 102 -19.77 -8.55 -13.92
N GLN A 103 -20.67 -7.61 -13.62
CA GLN A 103 -21.43 -7.63 -12.37
C GLN A 103 -22.62 -8.58 -12.53
N GLY A 104 -22.76 -9.53 -11.60
CA GLY A 104 -23.69 -10.66 -11.71
C GLY A 104 -22.99 -11.98 -12.00
N GLY A 105 -23.76 -13.07 -12.14
CA GLY A 105 -23.20 -14.42 -12.21
C GLY A 105 -23.16 -15.10 -10.84
N ASP A 106 -22.01 -15.69 -10.51
CA ASP A 106 -21.81 -16.40 -9.24
C ASP A 106 -21.66 -15.44 -8.06
N TRP A 107 -20.74 -14.48 -8.15
CA TRP A 107 -20.60 -13.38 -7.19
C TRP A 107 -19.72 -12.24 -7.72
N TYR A 108 -19.89 -11.05 -7.13
CA TYR A 108 -18.94 -9.95 -7.23
C TYR A 108 -18.91 -9.16 -5.92
N PHE A 109 -17.76 -8.60 -5.56
CA PHE A 109 -17.57 -7.79 -4.36
C PHE A 109 -16.72 -6.57 -4.65
N THR A 110 -17.18 -5.39 -4.26
CA THR A 110 -16.47 -4.13 -4.43
C THR A 110 -16.00 -3.60 -3.08
N ILE A 111 -14.71 -3.31 -2.99
CA ILE A 111 -14.11 -2.61 -1.85
C ILE A 111 -13.68 -1.21 -2.28
N ARG A 112 -13.79 -0.25 -1.36
CA ARG A 112 -13.35 1.14 -1.56
C ARG A 112 -12.21 1.47 -0.60
N THR A 113 -11.13 2.06 -1.11
CA THR A 113 -10.10 2.68 -0.26
C THR A 113 -10.60 4.04 0.27
N TYR A 114 -10.37 4.36 1.55
CA TYR A 114 -10.78 5.66 2.12
C TYR A 114 -9.65 6.44 2.82
N ILE A 115 -8.43 5.89 2.85
CA ILE A 115 -7.23 6.57 3.34
C ILE A 115 -6.25 6.73 2.17
N ASN A 116 -5.53 7.87 2.12
CA ASN A 116 -4.55 8.17 1.07
C ASN A 116 -3.15 8.42 1.65
N PRO A 117 -2.12 7.63 1.30
CA PRO A 117 -2.22 6.29 0.72
C PRO A 117 -2.63 5.24 1.77
N VAL A 118 -3.16 4.09 1.33
CA VAL A 118 -3.45 2.94 2.19
C VAL A 118 -2.60 1.74 1.81
N THR A 119 -2.04 1.09 2.84
CA THR A 119 -1.38 -0.22 2.76
C THR A 119 -2.01 -1.13 3.81
N VAL A 120 -2.45 -2.32 3.39
CA VAL A 120 -3.09 -3.32 4.25
C VAL A 120 -2.47 -4.69 4.04
N GLY A 121 -2.40 -5.48 5.10
CA GLY A 121 -1.95 -6.87 5.01
C GLY A 121 -2.96 -7.78 4.32
N TRP A 122 -2.63 -9.07 4.23
CA TRP A 122 -3.51 -10.08 3.61
C TRP A 122 -4.87 -10.16 4.28
N GLN A 123 -5.92 -10.08 3.46
CA GLN A 123 -7.33 -10.28 3.80
C GLN A 123 -7.85 -11.48 3.02
N LYS A 124 -8.79 -12.24 3.60
CA LYS A 124 -9.45 -13.34 2.87
C LYS A 124 -10.53 -12.77 1.97
N ILE A 125 -10.57 -13.22 0.72
CA ILE A 125 -11.62 -12.83 -0.23
C ILE A 125 -12.98 -13.36 0.25
N SER A 126 -13.00 -14.56 0.84
CA SER A 126 -14.23 -15.20 1.35
C SER A 126 -14.92 -14.45 2.48
N ASP A 127 -14.24 -13.52 3.15
CA ASP A 127 -14.83 -12.77 4.26
C ASP A 127 -15.75 -11.66 3.73
N LEU A 128 -15.56 -11.22 2.48
CA LEU A 128 -16.35 -10.16 1.85
C LEU A 128 -17.82 -10.54 1.65
N GLN A 129 -18.11 -11.83 1.44
CA GLN A 129 -19.49 -12.30 1.19
C GLN A 129 -20.45 -12.08 2.38
N TYR A 130 -19.91 -11.82 3.57
CA TYR A 130 -20.69 -11.63 4.80
C TYR A 130 -20.89 -10.16 5.15
N LEU A 131 -20.31 -9.24 4.37
CA LEU A 131 -20.32 -7.81 4.65
C LEU A 131 -21.52 -7.11 3.99
N LYS A 132 -21.85 -5.95 4.52
CA LYS A 132 -22.84 -5.01 3.98
C LYS A 132 -22.16 -3.70 3.61
N ALA A 133 -22.78 -2.97 2.68
CA ALA A 133 -22.31 -1.66 2.26
C ALA A 133 -22.04 -0.76 3.48
N GLY A 134 -20.84 -0.19 3.55
CA GLY A 134 -20.39 0.64 4.66
C GLY A 134 -19.61 -0.09 5.76
N ASP A 135 -19.59 -1.43 5.77
CA ASP A 135 -18.79 -2.20 6.73
C ASP A 135 -17.30 -1.95 6.50
N ILE A 136 -16.54 -1.80 7.59
CA ILE A 136 -15.09 -1.65 7.53
C ILE A 136 -14.45 -3.03 7.42
N VAL A 137 -13.83 -3.34 6.29
CA VAL A 137 -13.08 -4.59 6.08
C VAL A 137 -11.82 -4.57 6.96
N THR A 138 -11.08 -3.48 6.85
CA THR A 138 -9.90 -3.19 7.68
C THR A 138 -9.63 -1.69 7.64
N ARG A 139 -8.68 -1.19 8.44
CA ARG A 139 -8.37 0.24 8.47
C ARG A 139 -7.94 0.72 7.06
N GLY A 140 -8.69 1.66 6.52
CA GLY A 140 -8.49 2.24 5.18
C GLY A 140 -9.22 1.55 4.03
N ILE A 141 -9.92 0.44 4.28
CA ILE A 141 -10.73 -0.28 3.29
C ILE A 141 -12.15 -0.49 3.83
N MET A 142 -13.15 -0.09 3.06
CA MET A 142 -14.55 -0.34 3.34
C MET A 142 -15.16 -1.23 2.25
N TYR A 143 -16.17 -2.01 2.63
CA TYR A 143 -16.98 -2.74 1.67
C TYR A 143 -18.00 -1.79 1.06
N GLU A 144 -17.97 -1.66 -0.27
CA GLU A 144 -18.85 -0.76 -1.02
C GLU A 144 -20.17 -1.46 -1.31
N GLU A 145 -20.10 -2.58 -2.01
CA GLU A 145 -21.26 -3.35 -2.45
C GLU A 145 -20.85 -4.73 -2.93
N GLY A 146 -21.84 -5.56 -3.26
CA GLY A 146 -21.61 -6.84 -3.90
C GLY A 146 -22.87 -7.70 -3.91
N ALA A 147 -22.79 -8.81 -4.64
CA ALA A 147 -23.83 -9.83 -4.66
C ALA A 147 -23.18 -11.22 -4.61
N TYR A 148 -23.81 -12.12 -3.86
CA TYR A 148 -23.47 -13.53 -3.84
C TYR A 148 -24.72 -14.34 -4.23
N ASN A 149 -24.58 -15.18 -5.25
CA ASN A 149 -25.63 -16.07 -5.72
C ASN A 149 -25.27 -17.53 -5.40
N LYS A 150 -24.08 -17.97 -5.78
CA LYS A 150 -23.60 -19.34 -5.61
C LYS A 150 -22.08 -19.43 -5.78
N GLY A 151 -21.55 -20.64 -5.61
CA GLY A 151 -20.15 -20.97 -5.87
C GLY A 151 -19.25 -20.70 -4.66
N ASP A 152 -18.01 -21.18 -4.77
CA ASP A 152 -16.97 -20.85 -3.79
C ASP A 152 -16.50 -19.40 -4.04
N VAL A 153 -16.13 -18.68 -2.98
CA VAL A 153 -15.56 -17.34 -3.10
C VAL A 153 -14.03 -17.38 -3.14
N GLY A 154 -13.42 -18.11 -2.20
CA GLY A 154 -11.98 -18.38 -2.22
C GLY A 154 -11.63 -19.36 -3.34
N GLY A 155 -10.60 -19.07 -4.11
CA GLY A 155 -10.17 -19.90 -5.24
C GLY A 155 -11.14 -19.83 -6.43
N LYS A 156 -11.86 -18.73 -6.60
CA LYS A 156 -12.80 -18.53 -7.72
C LYS A 156 -12.74 -17.17 -8.39
N ILE A 157 -11.76 -16.35 -8.01
CA ILE A 157 -11.57 -15.06 -8.67
C ILE A 157 -11.04 -15.28 -10.10
N SER A 158 -11.69 -14.61 -11.05
CA SER A 158 -11.37 -14.70 -12.47
C SER A 158 -11.08 -13.33 -13.11
N CYS A 159 -11.56 -12.24 -12.50
CA CYS A 159 -11.26 -10.89 -12.94
C CYS A 159 -11.28 -9.88 -11.78
N VAL A 160 -10.51 -8.79 -11.94
CA VAL A 160 -10.55 -7.58 -11.12
C VAL A 160 -10.83 -6.38 -11.99
N THR A 161 -11.78 -5.53 -11.57
CA THR A 161 -12.00 -4.20 -12.15
C THR A 161 -11.53 -3.15 -11.15
N ILE A 162 -10.83 -2.12 -11.62
CA ILE A 162 -10.40 -0.97 -10.82
C ILE A 162 -10.95 0.30 -11.46
N ASP A 163 -11.58 1.14 -10.64
CA ASP A 163 -12.17 2.44 -11.00
C ASP A 163 -11.89 3.50 -9.91
N TYR A 164 -12.19 4.79 -10.17
CA TYR A 164 -12.09 5.92 -9.23
C TYR A 164 -13.38 6.75 -9.13
#